data_AF-A0A3B9R0M7-F1
#
_entry.id   AF-A0A3B9R0M7-F1
#
_cell.length_a   1.000
_cell.length_b   1.000
_cell.length_c   1.000
_cell.angle_alpha   90.00
_cell.angle_beta   90.00
_cell.angle_gamma   90.00
#
_symmetry.space_group_name_H-M   'P 1'
#
loop_
_entity.id
_entity.type
_entity.pdbx_description
1 polymer ?
#
loop_
_entity_poly.entity_id
_entity_poly.type
_entity_poly.pdbx_seq_one_letter_code
_entity_poly.pdbx_strand_id
1 'polypeptide(L)'
;MKRRTFSLKTLLIGNAVAGAAMLGLQFLFPGLMQDFELKLIDTRFEARQALGLAPAFSDRISHVNIDNYSKTESGQLIWEKQVYAALIEKIASSRPEAIACDIMFVDWAQKSGNEELVQANISAGNLVNPFLLDTRPGGTKAPDALGLDANPRLNTGLAPAASGILFTPFDALMEQSAGLGFANMNPDPDGVIRRVPVVMELNGALIPSFFLQAVATQLDYDLEEVEIIGPSSIVLRDFPAHGENALSDLEIP
;
A
#
# COMPACT_ATOMS: atom_id res chain seq x y z
N MET A 1 -55.50 22.02 6.09
CA MET A 1 -54.07 22.03 6.49
C MET A 1 -53.45 23.38 6.10
N LYS A 2 -53.02 24.21 7.06
CA LYS A 2 -52.28 25.45 6.76
C LYS A 2 -50.84 25.09 6.37
N ARG A 3 -50.43 25.35 5.13
CA ARG A 3 -49.02 25.27 4.72
C ARG A 3 -48.24 26.35 5.49
N ARG A 4 -47.36 25.94 6.41
CA ARG A 4 -46.38 26.84 7.02
C ARG A 4 -45.29 27.10 5.99
N THR A 5 -45.30 28.29 5.38
CA THR A 5 -44.23 28.77 4.50
C THR A 5 -43.21 29.51 5.35
N PHE A 6 -42.00 28.97 5.46
CA PHE A 6 -40.88 29.64 6.13
C PHE A 6 -40.26 30.68 5.19
N SER A 7 -39.84 31.81 5.75
CA SER A 7 -39.08 32.82 4.99
C SER A 7 -37.69 32.27 4.65
N LEU A 8 -37.18 32.61 3.46
CA LEU A 8 -35.82 32.26 3.04
C LEU A 8 -34.77 32.70 4.09
N LYS A 9 -34.98 33.86 4.74
CA LYS A 9 -34.09 34.34 5.80
C LYS A 9 -34.06 33.41 7.02
N THR A 10 -35.22 32.89 7.42
CA THR A 10 -35.33 31.94 8.54
C THR A 10 -34.63 30.62 8.20
N LEU A 11 -34.75 30.16 6.95
CA LEU A 11 -34.04 28.97 6.48
C LEU A 11 -32.52 29.17 6.48
N LEU A 12 -32.05 30.31 5.96
CA LEU A 12 -30.62 30.66 5.91
C LEU A 12 -30.02 30.77 7.31
N ILE A 13 -30.70 31.45 8.25
CA ILE A 13 -30.24 31.57 9.64
C ILE A 13 -30.23 30.19 10.31
N GLY A 14 -31.28 29.39 10.12
CA GLY A 14 -31.34 28.04 10.65
C GLY A 14 -30.18 27.16 10.18
N ASN A 15 -29.89 27.18 8.87
CA ASN A 15 -28.75 26.46 8.29
C ASN A 15 -27.41 26.98 8.81
N ALA A 16 -27.24 28.30 8.95
CA ALA A 16 -26.02 28.88 9.49
C ALA A 16 -25.78 28.46 10.95
N VAL A 17 -26.83 28.45 11.78
CA VAL A 17 -26.75 27.99 13.18
C VAL A 17 -26.44 26.50 13.26
N ALA A 18 -27.09 25.68 12.43
CA ALA A 18 -26.80 24.24 12.37
C ALA A 18 -25.35 23.96 11.92
N GLY A 19 -24.87 24.67 10.89
CA GLY A 19 -23.50 24.58 10.42
C GLY A 19 -22.49 25.01 11.48
N ALA A 20 -22.73 26.12 12.18
CA ALA A 20 -21.90 26.57 13.28
C ALA A 20 -21.88 25.59 14.45
N ALA A 21 -23.01 24.96 14.76
CA ALA A 21 -23.10 23.92 15.79
C ALA A 21 -22.32 22.66 15.40
N MET A 22 -22.39 22.21 14.14
CA MET A 22 -21.60 21.08 13.64
C MET A 22 -20.10 21.37 13.68
N LEU A 23 -19.67 22.55 13.21
CA LEU A 23 -18.27 22.98 13.29
C LEU A 23 -17.80 23.12 14.75
N GLY A 24 -18.65 23.64 15.62
CA GLY A 24 -18.39 23.73 17.06
C GLY A 24 -18.25 22.36 17.70
N LEU A 25 -19.08 21.39 17.30
CA LEU A 25 -19.00 20.01 17.79
C LEU A 25 -17.72 19.31 17.32
N GLN A 26 -17.30 19.52 16.06
CA GLN A 26 -16.00 19.06 15.55
C GLN A 26 -14.84 19.63 16.34
N PHE A 27 -14.88 20.93 16.65
CA PHE A 27 -13.82 21.59 17.39
C PHE A 27 -13.74 21.16 18.85
N LEU A 28 -14.90 20.96 19.51
CA LEU A 28 -14.99 20.58 20.91
C LEU A 28 -14.79 19.08 21.14
N PHE A 29 -15.15 18.23 20.17
CA PHE A 29 -15.11 16.76 20.29
C PHE A 29 -14.53 16.09 19.04
N PRO A 30 -13.28 16.39 18.66
CA PRO A 30 -12.69 15.88 17.42
C PRO A 30 -12.64 14.34 17.36
N GLY A 31 -12.33 13.67 18.47
CA GLY A 31 -12.29 12.20 18.52
C GLY A 31 -13.65 11.52 18.33
N LEU A 32 -14.73 12.08 18.92
CA LEU A 32 -16.07 11.51 18.77
C LEU A 32 -16.57 11.60 17.31
N MET A 33 -16.28 12.72 16.65
CA MET A 33 -16.63 12.90 15.25
C MET A 33 -15.77 12.03 14.33
N GLN A 34 -14.52 11.80 14.68
CA GLN A 34 -13.64 10.90 13.93
C GLN A 34 -14.18 9.46 13.92
N ASP A 35 -14.60 8.90 15.05
CA ASP A 35 -15.19 7.56 15.10
C ASP A 35 -16.49 7.47 14.28
N PHE A 36 -17.29 8.55 14.28
CA PHE A 36 -18.50 8.63 13.47
C PHE A 36 -18.16 8.67 11.97
N GLU A 37 -17.14 9.43 11.58
CA GLU A 37 -16.65 9.50 10.20
C GLU A 37 -16.16 8.13 9.71
N LEU A 38 -15.38 7.41 10.53
CA LEU A 38 -14.88 6.07 10.18
C LEU A 38 -16.04 5.09 9.93
N LYS A 39 -17.05 5.08 10.80
CA LYS A 39 -18.26 4.27 10.60
C LYS A 39 -19.04 4.66 9.35
N LEU A 40 -19.09 5.96 9.04
CA LEU A 40 -19.74 6.43 7.82
C LEU A 40 -19.00 5.96 6.57
N ILE A 41 -17.65 5.97 6.60
CA ILE A 41 -16.81 5.43 5.54
C ILE A 41 -17.10 3.94 5.34
N ASP A 42 -17.11 3.15 6.41
CA ASP A 42 -17.39 1.71 6.35
C ASP A 42 -18.78 1.43 5.76
N THR A 43 -19.79 2.17 6.23
CA THR A 43 -21.17 2.07 5.71
C THR A 43 -21.22 2.39 4.21
N ARG A 44 -20.41 3.35 3.73
CA ARG A 44 -20.32 3.67 2.30
C ARG A 44 -19.67 2.54 1.50
N PHE A 45 -18.68 1.85 2.05
CA PHE A 45 -18.08 0.68 1.40
C PHE A 45 -19.07 -0.49 1.33
N GLU A 46 -19.79 -0.79 2.42
CA GLU A 46 -20.84 -1.80 2.42
C GLU A 46 -21.97 -1.47 1.44
N ALA A 47 -22.42 -0.21 1.42
CA ALA A 47 -23.44 0.24 0.47
C ALA A 47 -22.96 0.14 -0.97
N ARG A 48 -21.71 0.52 -1.27
CA ARG A 48 -21.10 0.36 -2.60
C ARG A 48 -21.11 -1.10 -3.04
N GLN A 49 -20.79 -2.02 -2.12
CA GLN A 49 -20.83 -3.45 -2.38
C GLN A 49 -22.26 -3.96 -2.62
N ALA A 50 -23.21 -3.60 -1.75
CA ALA A 50 -24.61 -4.00 -1.85
C ALA A 50 -25.29 -3.49 -3.14
N LEU A 51 -24.86 -2.33 -3.64
CA LEU A 51 -25.33 -1.75 -4.89
C LEU A 51 -24.61 -2.32 -6.14
N GLY A 52 -23.67 -3.25 -5.99
CA GLY A 52 -22.90 -3.80 -7.10
C GLY A 52 -21.94 -2.79 -7.77
N LEU A 53 -21.54 -1.75 -7.04
CA LEU A 53 -20.62 -0.71 -7.50
C LEU A 53 -19.18 -0.92 -7.02
N ALA A 54 -18.93 -2.01 -6.28
CA ALA A 54 -17.58 -2.41 -5.89
C ALA A 54 -16.77 -2.80 -7.14
N PRO A 55 -15.44 -2.54 -7.16
CA PRO A 55 -14.58 -3.02 -8.24
C PRO A 55 -14.72 -4.53 -8.39
N ALA A 56 -14.75 -5.03 -9.62
CA ALA A 56 -14.72 -6.46 -9.86
C ALA A 56 -13.35 -7.02 -9.45
N PHE A 57 -13.34 -8.23 -8.88
CA PHE A 57 -12.09 -8.96 -8.70
C PHE A 57 -11.51 -9.31 -10.06
N SER A 58 -10.23 -9.04 -10.24
CA SER A 58 -9.50 -9.42 -11.45
C SER A 58 -9.20 -10.91 -11.41
N ASP A 59 -9.54 -11.62 -12.48
CA ASP A 59 -9.12 -13.01 -12.70
C ASP A 59 -7.62 -13.16 -12.97
N ARG A 60 -6.93 -12.02 -13.17
CA ARG A 60 -5.48 -11.94 -13.38
C ARG A 60 -4.65 -11.96 -12.10
N ILE A 61 -5.28 -11.76 -10.94
CA ILE A 61 -4.59 -11.74 -9.65
C ILE A 61 -4.91 -13.03 -8.90
N SER A 62 -3.87 -13.81 -8.61
CA SER A 62 -3.98 -15.02 -7.80
C SER A 62 -3.35 -14.80 -6.42
N HIS A 63 -4.12 -15.06 -5.37
CA HIS A 63 -3.64 -14.94 -3.99
C HIS A 63 -3.20 -16.31 -3.47
N VAL A 64 -1.97 -16.39 -2.97
CA VAL A 64 -1.46 -17.56 -2.24
C VAL A 64 -1.33 -17.16 -0.77
N ASN A 65 -2.31 -17.54 0.03
CA ASN A 65 -2.42 -17.08 1.42
C ASN A 65 -1.76 -18.06 2.39
N ILE A 66 -1.12 -17.51 3.43
CA ILE A 66 -0.67 -18.27 4.60
C ILE A 66 -1.62 -17.95 5.75
N ASP A 67 -2.65 -18.79 5.90
CA ASP A 67 -3.70 -18.63 6.90
C ASP A 67 -3.55 -19.59 8.09
N ASN A 68 -4.49 -19.54 9.02
CA ASN A 68 -4.49 -20.43 10.18
C ASN A 68 -4.64 -21.91 9.80
N TYR A 69 -5.35 -22.20 8.71
CA TYR A 69 -5.48 -23.55 8.18
C TYR A 69 -4.10 -24.08 7.76
N SER A 70 -3.38 -23.32 6.94
CA SER A 70 -2.05 -23.67 6.44
C SER A 70 -1.04 -23.89 7.58
N LYS A 71 -1.08 -23.05 8.63
CA LYS A 71 -0.23 -23.19 9.82
C LYS A 71 -0.56 -24.43 10.66
N THR A 72 -1.84 -24.77 10.76
CA THR A 72 -2.31 -25.94 11.51
C THR A 72 -1.93 -27.23 10.77
N GLU A 73 -2.16 -27.28 9.46
CA GLU A 73 -1.81 -28.42 8.61
C GLU A 73 -0.29 -28.65 8.57
N SER A 74 0.52 -27.59 8.57
CA SER A 74 1.98 -27.73 8.58
C SER A 74 2.56 -28.08 9.95
N GLY A 75 1.79 -27.91 11.04
CA GLY A 75 2.26 -28.09 12.42
C GLY A 75 3.36 -27.12 12.86
N GLN A 76 3.57 -26.03 12.12
CA GLN A 76 4.65 -25.07 12.34
C GLN A 76 4.10 -23.63 12.30
N LEU A 77 4.54 -22.80 13.25
CA LEU A 77 4.12 -21.39 13.32
C LEU A 77 4.81 -20.53 12.25
N ILE A 78 6.07 -20.84 11.96
CA ILE A 78 6.92 -20.21 10.95
C ILE A 78 7.60 -21.35 10.19
N TRP A 79 7.54 -21.31 8.85
CA TRP A 79 8.19 -22.31 8.02
C TRP A 79 9.67 -22.02 7.81
N GLU A 80 10.43 -23.07 7.52
CA GLU A 80 11.82 -22.95 7.08
C GLU A 80 11.88 -22.23 5.72
N LYS A 81 12.98 -21.50 5.49
CA LYS A 81 13.19 -20.72 4.26
C LYS A 81 13.15 -21.57 2.99
N GLN A 82 13.56 -22.83 3.07
CA GLN A 82 13.46 -23.82 1.99
C GLN A 82 12.02 -24.07 1.54
N VAL A 83 11.04 -24.01 2.46
CA VAL A 83 9.62 -24.18 2.11
C VAL A 83 9.14 -23.01 1.26
N TYR A 84 9.53 -21.79 1.63
CA TYR A 84 9.22 -20.59 0.84
C TYR A 84 9.93 -20.60 -0.51
N ALA A 85 11.20 -21.01 -0.56
CA ALA A 85 11.94 -21.15 -1.81
C ALA A 85 11.24 -22.12 -2.78
N ALA A 86 10.88 -23.31 -2.31
CA ALA A 86 10.14 -24.29 -3.13
C ALA A 86 8.75 -23.79 -3.56
N LEU A 87 8.06 -23.02 -2.71
CA LEU A 87 6.79 -22.38 -3.07
C LEU A 87 6.97 -21.33 -4.17
N ILE A 88 7.99 -20.48 -4.05
CA ILE A 88 8.34 -19.46 -5.05
C ILE A 88 8.66 -20.14 -6.39
N GLU A 89 9.50 -21.18 -6.41
CA GLU A 89 9.82 -21.94 -7.63
C GLU A 89 8.57 -22.54 -8.27
N LYS A 90 7.66 -23.10 -7.45
CA LYS A 90 6.41 -23.66 -7.95
C LYS A 90 5.50 -22.60 -8.55
N ILE A 91 5.38 -21.42 -7.92
CA ILE A 91 4.61 -20.30 -8.47
C ILE A 91 5.27 -19.82 -9.78
N ALA A 92 6.58 -19.61 -9.78
CA ALA A 92 7.35 -19.18 -10.94
C ALA A 92 7.24 -20.14 -12.13
N SER A 93 7.06 -21.45 -11.89
CA SER A 93 6.83 -22.43 -12.96
C SER A 93 5.59 -22.15 -13.82
N SER A 94 4.63 -21.38 -13.29
CA SER A 94 3.43 -20.93 -14.02
C SER A 94 3.65 -19.64 -14.82
N ARG A 95 4.86 -19.05 -14.77
CA ARG A 95 5.27 -17.81 -15.45
C ARG A 95 4.32 -16.62 -15.23
N PRO A 96 4.05 -16.23 -13.97
CA PRO A 96 3.35 -14.97 -13.71
C PRO A 96 4.19 -13.80 -14.23
N GLU A 97 3.56 -12.66 -14.51
CA GLU A 97 4.25 -11.43 -14.94
C GLU A 97 5.04 -10.79 -13.79
N ALA A 98 4.50 -10.83 -12.57
CA ALA A 98 5.20 -10.44 -11.34
C ALA A 98 4.79 -11.35 -10.17
N ILE A 99 5.67 -11.49 -9.17
CA ILE A 99 5.39 -12.21 -7.92
C ILE A 99 5.62 -11.25 -6.76
N ALA A 100 4.53 -10.78 -6.15
CA ALA A 100 4.58 -9.99 -4.93
C ALA A 100 4.65 -10.91 -3.70
N CYS A 101 5.82 -11.03 -3.08
CA CYS A 101 6.04 -11.92 -1.93
C CYS A 101 5.96 -11.15 -0.61
N ASP A 102 4.78 -11.03 0.00
CA ASP A 102 4.59 -10.30 1.28
C ASP A 102 5.10 -11.10 2.50
N ILE A 103 6.40 -11.41 2.50
CA ILE A 103 7.10 -12.10 3.58
C ILE A 103 8.41 -11.36 3.85
N MET A 104 8.59 -10.94 5.10
CA MET A 104 9.77 -10.18 5.50
C MET A 104 10.92 -11.10 5.94
N PHE A 105 11.79 -11.46 5.00
CA PHE A 105 12.97 -12.31 5.25
C PHE A 105 14.12 -11.52 5.91
N VAL A 106 13.93 -11.07 7.15
CA VAL A 106 14.92 -10.30 7.92
C VAL A 106 16.22 -11.06 8.22
N ASP A 107 17.35 -10.34 8.30
CA ASP A 107 18.68 -10.95 8.55
C ASP A 107 18.88 -11.47 9.98
N TRP A 108 18.10 -10.99 10.95
CA TRP A 108 18.13 -11.50 12.33
C TRP A 108 17.37 -12.82 12.52
N ALA A 109 16.61 -13.25 11.50
CA ALA A 109 16.00 -14.58 11.49
C ALA A 109 17.03 -15.67 11.15
N GLN A 110 16.67 -16.93 11.34
CA GLN A 110 17.55 -18.08 11.06
C GLN A 110 18.09 -18.03 9.62
N LYS A 111 19.42 -18.12 9.45
CA LYS A 111 20.09 -17.99 8.13
C LYS A 111 20.03 -19.26 7.27
N SER A 112 19.64 -20.40 7.85
CA SER A 112 19.38 -21.63 7.09
C SER A 112 18.35 -21.38 6.00
N GLY A 113 18.63 -21.80 4.77
CA GLY A 113 17.72 -21.61 3.63
C GLY A 113 17.85 -20.28 2.89
N ASN A 114 18.78 -19.39 3.30
CA ASN A 114 19.01 -18.12 2.60
C ASN A 114 19.47 -18.34 1.15
N GLU A 115 20.39 -19.30 0.93
CA GLU A 115 20.92 -19.58 -0.41
C GLU A 115 19.82 -20.08 -1.34
N GLU A 116 18.98 -20.99 -0.87
CA GLU A 116 17.84 -21.54 -1.60
C GLU A 116 16.80 -20.45 -1.92
N LEU A 117 16.51 -19.55 -0.97
CA LEU A 117 15.64 -18.40 -1.22
C LEU A 117 16.21 -17.46 -2.29
N VAL A 118 17.50 -17.16 -2.22
CA VAL A 118 18.17 -16.30 -3.22
C VAL A 118 18.14 -16.98 -4.60
N GLN A 119 18.40 -18.28 -4.68
CA GLN A 119 18.32 -19.02 -5.94
C GLN A 119 16.90 -19.08 -6.51
N ALA A 120 15.89 -19.29 -5.67
CA ALA A 120 14.48 -19.26 -6.09
C ALA A 120 14.10 -17.86 -6.61
N ASN A 121 14.55 -16.80 -5.93
CA ASN A 121 14.34 -15.41 -6.33
C ASN A 121 15.02 -15.10 -7.69
N ILE A 122 16.29 -15.47 -7.86
CA ILE A 122 17.01 -15.33 -9.13
C ILE A 122 16.32 -16.10 -10.25
N SER A 123 15.90 -17.34 -9.98
CA SER A 123 15.25 -18.20 -10.97
C SER A 123 13.87 -17.69 -11.39
N ALA A 124 13.14 -17.06 -10.47
CA ALA A 124 11.87 -16.40 -10.78
C ALA A 124 12.07 -15.14 -11.64
N GLY A 125 13.08 -14.31 -11.30
CA GLY A 125 13.46 -13.13 -12.06
C GLY A 125 12.49 -11.94 -12.00
N ASN A 126 11.33 -12.11 -11.37
CA ASN A 126 10.27 -11.09 -11.26
C ASN A 126 9.65 -11.01 -9.85
N LEU A 127 10.43 -11.39 -8.83
CA LEU A 127 9.99 -11.36 -7.44
C LEU A 127 10.16 -9.95 -6.85
N VAL A 128 9.09 -9.42 -6.26
CA VAL A 128 9.09 -8.16 -5.52
C VAL A 128 9.02 -8.48 -4.03
N ASN A 129 9.94 -7.91 -3.25
CA ASN A 129 10.02 -8.12 -1.80
C ASN A 129 9.64 -6.86 -1.00
N PRO A 130 8.99 -7.01 0.16
CA PRO A 130 8.60 -5.90 1.01
C PRO A 130 9.73 -5.48 1.94
N PHE A 131 9.70 -4.22 2.34
CA PHE A 131 10.43 -3.70 3.49
C PHE A 131 9.55 -2.73 4.29
N LEU A 132 10.01 -2.33 5.48
CA LEU A 132 9.30 -1.38 6.33
C LEU A 132 10.15 -0.14 6.56
N LEU A 133 9.54 1.01 6.31
CA LEU A 133 10.06 2.33 6.63
C LEU A 133 9.80 2.65 8.12
N ASP A 134 10.67 3.41 8.75
CA ASP A 134 10.36 4.05 10.04
C ASP A 134 9.83 5.46 9.79
N THR A 135 8.63 5.73 10.28
CA THR A 135 7.98 7.06 10.21
C THR A 135 8.18 7.88 11.47
N ARG A 136 8.76 7.30 12.52
CA ARG A 136 9.04 7.99 13.79
C ARG A 136 10.40 8.69 13.70
N PRO A 137 10.65 9.76 14.46
CA PRO A 137 11.95 10.40 14.47
C PRO A 137 13.09 9.43 14.83
N GLY A 138 14.23 9.56 14.14
CA GLY A 138 15.44 8.77 14.44
C GLY A 138 15.50 7.38 13.77
N GLY A 139 14.85 7.21 12.61
CA GLY A 139 14.93 5.99 11.82
C GLY A 139 16.38 5.63 11.44
N THR A 140 16.60 4.35 11.16
CA THR A 140 17.93 3.85 10.79
C THR A 140 18.26 4.16 9.33
N LYS A 141 19.55 4.32 9.01
CA LYS A 141 19.99 4.53 7.62
C LYS A 141 19.61 3.30 6.79
N ALA A 142 19.10 3.52 5.58
CA ALA A 142 18.88 2.46 4.62
C ALA A 142 20.20 1.74 4.26
N PRO A 143 20.18 0.39 4.15
CA PRO A 143 21.31 -0.36 3.61
C PRO A 143 21.49 -0.05 2.13
N ASP A 144 22.73 -0.06 1.65
CA ASP A 144 23.05 0.27 0.26
C ASP A 144 22.39 -0.73 -0.72
N ALA A 145 22.21 -1.99 -0.30
CA ALA A 145 21.50 -3.04 -1.03
C ALA A 145 20.02 -2.74 -1.33
N LEU A 146 19.41 -1.74 -0.69
CA LEU A 146 18.04 -1.28 -1.00
C LEU A 146 17.99 -0.49 -2.32
N GLY A 147 19.13 -0.02 -2.84
CA GLY A 147 19.22 0.59 -4.16
C GLY A 147 18.47 1.91 -4.33
N LEU A 148 18.27 2.68 -3.24
CA LEU A 148 17.45 3.90 -3.24
C LEU A 148 17.90 4.98 -4.24
N ASP A 149 19.16 4.95 -4.67
CA ASP A 149 19.69 5.90 -5.65
C ASP A 149 19.13 5.70 -7.07
N ALA A 150 18.57 4.52 -7.35
CA ALA A 150 17.88 4.26 -8.62
C ALA A 150 16.47 4.86 -8.67
N ASN A 151 15.92 5.28 -7.52
CA ASN A 151 14.56 5.81 -7.48
C ASN A 151 14.50 7.29 -7.88
N PRO A 152 13.37 7.72 -8.49
CA PRO A 152 13.14 9.12 -8.82
C PRO A 152 13.27 10.03 -7.61
N ARG A 153 13.71 11.27 -7.84
CA ARG A 153 13.87 12.26 -6.77
C ARG A 153 12.58 13.05 -6.59
N LEU A 154 12.18 13.25 -5.34
CA LEU A 154 11.01 14.03 -4.96
C LEU A 154 11.39 15.35 -4.29
N ASN A 155 10.57 16.37 -4.55
CA ASN A 155 10.58 17.58 -3.74
C ASN A 155 10.03 17.26 -2.35
N THR A 156 10.73 17.70 -1.32
CA THR A 156 10.34 17.46 0.07
C THR A 156 8.98 18.06 0.39
N GLY A 157 8.15 17.30 1.11
CA GLY A 157 6.83 17.74 1.56
C GLY A 157 5.66 17.44 0.61
N LEU A 158 5.91 16.84 -0.57
CA LEU A 158 4.83 16.44 -1.49
C LEU A 158 4.24 15.06 -1.17
N ALA A 159 4.98 14.18 -0.49
CA ALA A 159 4.54 12.84 -0.08
C ALA A 159 4.78 12.63 1.43
N PRO A 160 4.11 11.64 2.06
CA PRO A 160 4.40 11.25 3.43
C PRO A 160 5.88 10.86 3.59
N ALA A 161 6.57 11.49 4.54
CA ALA A 161 7.99 11.28 4.75
C ALA A 161 8.26 10.15 5.76
N ALA A 162 9.23 9.31 5.44
CA ALA A 162 9.88 8.39 6.36
C ALA A 162 11.19 9.00 6.86
N SER A 163 11.58 8.65 8.08
CA SER A 163 12.85 9.09 8.69
C SER A 163 13.99 8.08 8.46
N GLY A 164 13.66 6.86 8.06
CA GLY A 164 14.62 5.78 7.87
C GLY A 164 13.96 4.44 7.57
N ILE A 165 14.70 3.37 7.86
CA ILE A 165 14.28 1.98 7.71
C ILE A 165 13.99 1.36 9.08
N LEU A 166 12.93 0.55 9.14
CA LEU A 166 12.57 -0.25 10.29
C LEU A 166 12.99 -1.71 10.11
N PHE A 167 12.64 -2.32 8.97
CA PHE A 167 13.00 -3.69 8.64
C PHE A 167 13.25 -3.84 7.14
N THR A 168 14.22 -4.66 6.76
CA THR A 168 14.48 -5.05 5.37
C THR A 168 14.66 -6.56 5.29
N PRO A 169 14.49 -7.15 4.10
CA PRO A 169 15.07 -8.45 3.81
C PRO A 169 16.60 -8.44 3.99
N PHE A 170 17.22 -9.60 4.09
CA PHE A 170 18.68 -9.70 4.09
C PHE A 170 19.26 -9.28 2.73
N ASP A 171 20.46 -8.68 2.73
CA ASP A 171 21.07 -7.98 1.59
C ASP A 171 21.08 -8.80 0.30
N ALA A 172 21.54 -10.06 0.35
CA ALA A 172 21.62 -10.92 -0.82
C ALA A 172 20.26 -11.20 -1.49
N LEU A 173 19.14 -11.10 -0.76
CA LEU A 173 17.81 -11.22 -1.36
C LEU A 173 17.39 -9.90 -2.00
N MET A 174 17.66 -8.76 -1.34
CA MET A 174 17.34 -7.44 -1.88
C MET A 174 18.04 -7.19 -3.21
N GLU A 175 19.34 -7.46 -3.28
CA GLU A 175 20.17 -7.26 -4.48
C GLU A 175 19.70 -8.07 -5.70
N GLN A 176 18.98 -9.16 -5.48
CA GLN A 176 18.48 -10.04 -6.54
C GLN A 176 17.00 -9.84 -6.81
N SER A 177 16.30 -9.02 -6.01
CA SER A 177 14.87 -8.76 -6.19
C SER A 177 14.63 -7.98 -7.48
N ALA A 178 13.54 -8.28 -8.19
CA ALA A 178 13.12 -7.49 -9.35
C ALA A 178 12.59 -6.10 -8.94
N GLY A 179 12.16 -5.97 -7.69
CA GLY A 179 11.77 -4.70 -7.09
C GLY A 179 11.66 -4.80 -5.57
N LEU A 180 11.76 -3.66 -4.90
CA LEU A 180 11.57 -3.53 -3.46
C LEU A 180 10.54 -2.44 -3.20
N GLY A 181 9.55 -2.70 -2.36
CA GLY A 181 8.54 -1.69 -2.01
C GLY A 181 8.15 -1.71 -0.54
N PHE A 182 7.74 -0.56 -0.01
CA PHE A 182 7.39 -0.48 1.41
C PHE A 182 6.01 -1.09 1.69
N ALA A 183 5.87 -1.83 2.77
CA ALA A 183 4.61 -2.48 3.20
C ALA A 183 4.03 -1.87 4.48
N ASN A 184 4.33 -0.60 4.76
CA ASN A 184 3.84 0.11 5.95
C ASN A 184 2.31 0.13 5.97
N MET A 185 1.74 -0.39 7.05
CA MET A 185 0.32 -0.30 7.36
C MET A 185 0.14 0.51 8.64
N ASN A 186 -0.67 1.56 8.57
CA ASN A 186 -0.99 2.38 9.74
C ASN A 186 -2.51 2.30 9.99
N PRO A 187 -2.94 1.51 10.98
CA PRO A 187 -4.36 1.42 11.31
C PRO A 187 -4.94 2.79 11.70
N ASP A 188 -6.21 3.00 11.39
CA ASP A 188 -6.99 4.10 11.97
C ASP A 188 -7.13 3.90 13.50
N PRO A 189 -7.58 4.92 14.27
CA PRO A 189 -7.69 4.81 15.74
C PRO A 189 -8.50 3.63 16.28
N ASP A 190 -9.40 3.07 15.47
CA ASP A 190 -10.19 1.89 15.80
C ASP A 190 -9.51 0.56 15.44
N GLY A 191 -8.28 0.60 14.91
CA GLY A 191 -7.48 -0.55 14.54
C GLY A 191 -7.76 -1.11 13.14
N VAL A 192 -8.68 -0.52 12.38
CA VAL A 192 -8.98 -0.95 11.01
C VAL A 192 -8.07 -0.22 10.02
N ILE A 193 -7.54 -0.96 9.04
CA ILE A 193 -6.71 -0.39 7.98
C ILE A 193 -7.63 0.00 6.81
N ARG A 194 -7.80 1.30 6.57
CA ARG A 194 -8.60 1.82 5.44
C ARG A 194 -7.77 2.52 4.38
N ARG A 195 -6.55 2.90 4.71
CA ARG A 195 -5.66 3.71 3.87
C ARG A 195 -4.27 3.11 3.89
N VAL A 196 -3.68 2.99 2.71
CA VAL A 196 -2.29 2.56 2.52
C VAL A 196 -1.62 3.61 1.62
N PRO A 197 -0.47 4.18 2.03
CA PRO A 197 0.25 5.11 1.16
C PRO A 197 0.72 4.38 -0.10
N VAL A 198 0.56 5.01 -1.27
CA VAL A 198 1.03 4.45 -2.54
C VAL A 198 2.51 4.77 -2.77
N VAL A 199 2.95 5.94 -2.28
CA VAL A 199 4.32 6.44 -2.32
C VAL A 199 4.65 7.06 -0.96
N MET A 200 5.93 6.96 -0.57
CA MET A 200 6.52 7.70 0.54
C MET A 200 7.81 8.37 0.08
N GLU A 201 8.29 9.36 0.83
CA GLU A 201 9.58 10.00 0.61
C GLU A 201 10.58 9.54 1.67
N LEU A 202 11.80 9.17 1.24
CA LEU A 202 12.92 8.92 2.15
C LEU A 202 14.20 9.53 1.57
N ASN A 203 14.82 10.45 2.31
CA ASN A 203 16.06 11.12 1.90
C ASN A 203 15.95 11.78 0.50
N GLY A 204 14.78 12.30 0.15
CA GLY A 204 14.42 12.93 -1.12
C GLY A 204 14.19 11.95 -2.28
N ALA A 205 14.16 10.64 -2.05
CA ALA A 205 13.80 9.64 -3.05
C ALA A 205 12.32 9.26 -2.95
N LEU A 206 11.68 9.02 -4.09
CA LEU A 206 10.40 8.35 -4.21
C LEU A 206 10.56 6.91 -3.78
N ILE A 207 9.84 6.49 -2.75
CA ILE A 207 9.79 5.09 -2.34
C ILE A 207 8.42 4.55 -2.75
N PRO A 208 8.34 3.58 -3.67
CA PRO A 208 7.07 2.99 -4.06
C PRO A 208 6.57 2.06 -2.95
N SER A 209 5.26 2.02 -2.77
CA SER A 209 4.63 0.96 -1.97
C SER A 209 4.93 -0.40 -2.60
N PHE A 210 4.89 -1.45 -1.78
CA PHE A 210 4.99 -2.83 -2.22
C PHE A 210 4.04 -3.15 -3.38
N PHE A 211 2.83 -2.60 -3.33
CA PHE A 211 1.82 -2.76 -4.38
C PHE A 211 2.16 -2.00 -5.67
N LEU A 212 2.60 -0.74 -5.55
CA LEU A 212 3.03 0.03 -6.73
C LEU A 212 4.24 -0.61 -7.39
N GLN A 213 5.21 -1.08 -6.61
CA GLN A 213 6.38 -1.77 -7.14
C GLN A 213 6.01 -3.08 -7.85
N ALA A 214 5.06 -3.85 -7.32
CA ALA A 214 4.57 -5.07 -7.97
C ALA A 214 3.91 -4.76 -9.33
N VAL A 215 3.08 -3.71 -9.39
CA VAL A 215 2.48 -3.24 -10.65
C VAL A 215 3.56 -2.73 -11.61
N ALA A 216 4.56 -2.01 -11.09
CA ALA A 216 5.65 -1.49 -11.91
C ALA A 216 6.47 -2.63 -12.55
N THR A 217 6.81 -3.65 -11.77
CA THR A 217 7.46 -4.87 -12.27
C THR A 217 6.58 -5.63 -13.26
N GLN A 218 5.26 -5.70 -13.03
CA GLN A 218 4.32 -6.39 -13.93
C GLN A 218 4.24 -5.70 -15.30
N LEU A 219 4.10 -4.38 -15.30
CA LEU A 219 3.80 -3.58 -16.48
C LEU A 219 5.04 -2.99 -17.16
N ASP A 220 6.24 -3.26 -16.63
CA ASP A 220 7.48 -2.57 -17.00
C ASP A 220 7.31 -1.04 -16.95
N TYR A 221 6.64 -0.57 -15.89
CA TYR A 221 6.30 0.84 -15.71
C TYR A 221 7.43 1.58 -15.01
N ASP A 222 7.89 2.67 -15.60
CA ASP A 222 8.95 3.51 -15.04
C ASP A 222 8.40 4.35 -13.89
N LEU A 223 9.06 4.27 -12.72
CA LEU A 223 8.69 5.07 -11.56
C LEU A 223 8.93 6.57 -11.81
N GLU A 224 9.76 6.95 -12.79
CA GLU A 224 9.92 8.36 -13.19
C GLU A 224 8.62 9.00 -13.68
N GLU A 225 7.68 8.19 -14.19
CA GLU A 225 6.36 8.64 -14.65
C GLU A 225 5.36 8.85 -13.48
N VAL A 226 5.80 8.64 -12.23
CA VAL A 226 4.98 8.92 -11.05
C VAL A 226 5.09 10.39 -10.66
N GLU A 227 4.03 11.16 -10.95
CA GLU A 227 3.95 12.57 -10.56
C GLU A 227 3.21 12.74 -9.23
N ILE A 228 3.86 13.35 -8.26
CA ILE A 228 3.24 13.69 -6.97
C ILE A 228 2.66 15.10 -7.04
N ILE A 229 1.34 15.19 -7.17
CA ILE A 229 0.61 16.46 -7.23
C ILE A 229 0.52 17.08 -5.83
N GLY A 230 0.36 16.25 -4.81
CA GLY A 230 0.35 16.68 -3.41
C GLY A 230 0.15 15.53 -2.43
N PRO A 231 -0.01 15.83 -1.13
CA PRO A 231 -0.04 14.81 -0.07
C PRO A 231 -1.18 13.78 -0.19
N SER A 232 -2.18 14.06 -1.01
CA SER A 232 -3.38 13.25 -1.21
C SER A 232 -3.72 13.08 -2.70
N SER A 233 -2.75 13.21 -3.60
CA SER A 233 -3.01 12.94 -5.02
C SER A 233 -1.71 12.70 -5.75
N ILE A 234 -1.69 11.61 -6.51
CA ILE A 234 -0.62 11.27 -7.43
C ILE A 234 -1.21 10.97 -8.80
N VAL A 235 -0.41 11.16 -9.84
CA VAL A 235 -0.76 10.79 -11.20
C VAL A 235 0.30 9.82 -11.70
N LEU A 236 -0.13 8.66 -12.16
CA LEU A 236 0.70 7.74 -12.92
C LEU A 236 0.59 8.14 -14.40
N ARG A 237 1.60 8.84 -14.92
CA ARG A 237 1.64 9.32 -16.31
C ARG A 237 1.85 8.15 -17.25
N ASP A 238 1.26 8.25 -18.44
CA ASP A 238 1.43 7.22 -19.49
C ASP A 238 1.17 5.79 -18.98
N PHE A 239 0.22 5.63 -18.05
CA PHE A 239 -0.05 4.36 -17.41
C PHE A 239 -0.65 3.36 -18.44
N PRO A 240 -0.07 2.14 -18.57
CA PRO A 240 -0.55 1.18 -19.55
C PRO A 240 -1.94 0.64 -19.19
N ALA A 241 -2.96 0.99 -19.99
CA ALA A 241 -4.27 0.38 -19.87
C ALA A 241 -4.21 -1.05 -20.46
N HIS A 242 -4.26 -2.06 -19.60
CA HIS A 242 -4.04 -3.45 -20.02
C HIS A 242 -5.15 -3.95 -20.97
N GLY A 243 -4.79 -4.18 -22.24
CA GLY A 243 -5.69 -4.69 -23.29
C GLY A 243 -5.86 -3.77 -24.50
N GLU A 244 -5.39 -2.52 -24.42
CA GLU A 244 -5.31 -1.59 -25.54
C GLU A 244 -3.88 -1.03 -25.58
N ASN A 245 -3.31 -0.77 -26.77
CA ASN A 245 -2.01 -0.07 -26.88
C ASN A 245 -2.15 1.43 -26.52
N ALA A 246 -3.03 1.77 -25.59
CA ALA A 246 -3.36 3.11 -25.18
C ALA A 246 -2.68 3.39 -23.83
N LEU A 247 -1.81 4.38 -23.83
CA LEU A 247 -1.27 4.98 -22.61
C LEU A 247 -2.23 6.07 -22.17
N SER A 248 -2.53 6.13 -20.87
CA SER A 248 -3.38 7.15 -20.30
C SER A 248 -2.98 7.48 -18.88
N ASP A 249 -3.11 8.73 -18.50
CA ASP A 249 -2.86 9.13 -17.12
C ASP A 249 -3.87 8.50 -16.16
N LEU A 250 -3.36 7.90 -15.08
CA LEU A 250 -4.17 7.35 -13.99
C LEU A 250 -4.01 8.22 -12.74
N GLU A 251 -5.08 8.95 -12.41
CA GLU A 251 -5.15 9.73 -11.18
C GLU A 251 -5.50 8.83 -9.98
N ILE A 252 -4.68 8.88 -8.93
CA ILE A 252 -4.93 8.21 -7.67
C ILE A 252 -5.12 9.30 -6.59
N PRO A 253 -6.33 9.42 -6.01
CA PRO A 253 -6.65 10.40 -4.98
C PRO A 253 -6.19 9.98 -3.57
#